data_AF-A0AAV4LZC0-F1
#
_entry.id   AF-A0AAV4LZC0-F1
#
_cell.length_a   1.000
_cell.length_b   1.000
_cell.length_c   1.000
_cell.angle_alpha   90.00
_cell.angle_beta   90.00
_cell.angle_gamma   90.00
#
_symmetry.space_group_name_H-M   'P 1'
#
loop_
_entity.id
_entity.type
_entity.pdbx_description
1 polymer ?
#
loop_
_entity_poly.entity_id
_entity_poly.type
_entity_poly.pdbx_seq_one_letter_code
_entity_poly.pdbx_strand_id
1 'polypeptide(L)'
;MVVELGIKLSKIALKGLIKDKQQEITEFSSELKEPEKNEEVDNSPNIDWEDLNYPWGIRLVHYNRAELDASCAKISRIAQIAAFLGYSTLLLNFIDVTVLASMGVFPIRILYSFFDIILVAPAICVNFYLSFLALAMKKPLYTRFYMGSQIALCSASFISFLQFSERGQ
;
A
#
# COMPACT_ATOMS: atom_id res chain seq x y z
N MET A 1 -28.81 13.95 -26.28
CA MET A 1 -27.68 13.73 -27.21
C MET A 1 -26.30 13.92 -26.56
N VAL A 2 -26.07 14.96 -25.74
CA VAL A 2 -24.75 15.23 -25.10
C VAL A 2 -24.35 14.20 -24.02
N VAL A 3 -25.31 13.73 -23.21
CA VAL A 3 -25.05 12.74 -22.13
C VAL A 3 -24.59 11.37 -22.69
N GLU A 4 -25.13 10.99 -23.84
CA GLU A 4 -24.83 9.70 -24.48
C GLU A 4 -23.42 9.67 -25.08
N LEU A 5 -22.92 10.83 -25.52
CA LEU A 5 -21.56 11.00 -26.01
C LEU A 5 -20.54 10.89 -24.86
N GLY A 6 -20.84 11.51 -23.70
CA GLY A 6 -19.98 11.46 -22.52
C GLY A 6 -19.79 10.05 -21.97
N ILE A 7 -20.86 9.24 -21.94
CA ILE A 7 -20.80 7.84 -21.48
C ILE A 7 -20.00 6.98 -22.47
N LYS A 8 -20.08 7.25 -23.77
CA LYS A 8 -19.28 6.52 -24.77
C LYS A 8 -17.79 6.87 -24.66
N LEU A 9 -17.46 8.14 -24.46
CA LEU A 9 -16.07 8.57 -24.28
C LEU A 9 -15.45 8.02 -22.98
N SER A 10 -16.20 7.99 -21.87
CA SER A 10 -15.68 7.43 -20.62
C SER A 10 -15.44 5.91 -20.72
N LYS A 11 -16.32 5.17 -21.42
CA LYS A 11 -16.13 3.73 -21.66
C LYS A 11 -14.93 3.44 -22.56
N ILE A 12 -14.63 4.32 -23.53
CA ILE A 12 -13.45 4.18 -24.40
C ILE A 12 -12.17 4.45 -23.61
N ALA A 13 -12.14 5.52 -22.82
CA ALA A 13 -10.99 5.85 -21.97
C ALA A 13 -10.72 4.75 -20.92
N LEU A 14 -11.77 4.22 -20.29
CA LEU A 14 -11.66 3.14 -19.32
C LEU A 14 -11.15 1.83 -19.96
N LYS A 15 -11.58 1.51 -21.18
CA LYS A 15 -11.09 0.36 -21.93
C LYS A 15 -9.62 0.50 -22.33
N GLY A 16 -9.18 1.70 -22.70
CA GLY A 16 -7.76 1.98 -22.98
C GLY A 16 -6.90 1.76 -21.74
N LEU A 17 -7.30 2.34 -20.61
CA LEU A 17 -6.56 2.23 -19.34
C LEU A 17 -6.45 0.78 -18.84
N ILE A 18 -7.51 -0.02 -19.00
CA ILE A 18 -7.50 -1.44 -18.60
C ILE A 18 -6.59 -2.26 -19.53
N LYS A 19 -6.54 -1.93 -20.82
CA LYS A 19 -5.71 -2.62 -21.80
C LYS A 19 -4.23 -2.38 -21.54
N ASP A 20 -3.85 -1.12 -21.28
CA ASP A 20 -2.46 -0.77 -20.97
C ASP A 20 -2.00 -1.47 -19.68
N LYS A 21 -2.86 -1.50 -18.66
CA LYS A 21 -2.56 -2.18 -17.38
C LYS A 21 -2.46 -3.70 -17.53
N GLN A 22 -3.29 -4.32 -18.38
CA GLN A 22 -3.17 -5.76 -18.69
C GLN A 22 -1.90 -6.08 -19.47
N GLN A 23 -1.45 -5.18 -20.35
CA GLN A 23 -0.24 -5.36 -21.12
C GLN A 23 0.99 -5.28 -20.21
N GLU A 24 1.03 -4.33 -19.27
CA GLU A 24 2.06 -4.22 -18.23
C GLU A 24 2.09 -5.45 -17.30
N ILE A 25 0.93 -5.99 -16.92
CA ILE A 25 0.83 -7.24 -16.11
C ILE A 25 1.26 -8.48 -16.92
N THR A 26 0.97 -8.53 -18.22
CA THR A 26 1.34 -9.66 -19.08
C THR A 26 2.84 -9.65 -19.37
N GLU A 27 3.43 -8.47 -19.58
CA GLU A 27 4.87 -8.28 -19.73
C GLU A 27 5.60 -8.67 -18.44
N PHE A 28 5.08 -8.25 -17.28
CA PHE A 28 5.55 -8.68 -15.95
C PHE A 28 5.45 -10.21 -15.73
N SER A 29 4.37 -10.85 -16.20
CA SER A 29 4.19 -12.30 -16.09
C SER A 29 5.09 -13.08 -17.06
N SER A 30 5.49 -12.47 -18.18
CA SER A 30 6.43 -13.06 -19.13
C SER A 30 7.90 -12.93 -18.69
N GLU A 31 8.24 -11.89 -17.91
CA GLU A 31 9.53 -11.76 -17.22
C GLU A 31 9.70 -12.76 -16.07
N LEU A 32 8.60 -13.34 -15.57
CA LEU A 32 8.57 -14.39 -14.54
C LEU A 32 8.64 -15.83 -15.08
N LYS A 33 8.76 -16.03 -16.40
CA LYS A 33 9.04 -17.37 -16.94
C LYS A 33 10.48 -17.75 -16.60
N GLU A 34 10.60 -18.80 -15.79
CA GLU A 34 11.86 -19.35 -15.30
C GLU A 34 12.89 -19.54 -16.42
N PRO A 35 14.16 -19.18 -16.20
CA PRO A 35 15.23 -19.59 -17.09
C PRO A 35 15.37 -21.11 -17.07
N GLU A 36 15.38 -21.68 -18.26
CA GLU A 36 15.62 -23.08 -18.53
C GLU A 36 16.90 -23.54 -17.82
N LYS A 37 16.75 -24.64 -17.07
CA LYS A 37 17.69 -25.21 -16.11
C LYS A 37 19.03 -25.57 -16.75
N ASN A 38 19.99 -24.66 -16.70
CA ASN A 38 21.41 -24.98 -16.82
C ASN A 38 21.99 -25.16 -15.41
N GLU A 39 22.70 -26.27 -15.20
CA GLU A 39 23.36 -26.63 -13.95
C GLU A 39 24.48 -25.62 -13.63
N GLU A 40 24.13 -24.55 -12.92
CA GLU A 40 25.08 -23.68 -12.25
C GLU A 40 25.22 -24.09 -10.79
N VAL A 41 26.48 -24.14 -10.34
CA VAL A 41 26.91 -24.43 -8.97
C VAL A 41 26.04 -23.65 -7.98
N ASP A 42 25.30 -24.38 -7.16
CA ASP A 42 24.36 -23.90 -6.16
C ASP A 42 25.09 -23.07 -5.09
N ASN A 43 25.35 -21.80 -5.43
CA ASN A 43 25.66 -20.72 -4.50
C ASN A 43 24.36 -20.02 -4.10
N SER A 44 23.28 -20.76 -3.86
CA SER A 44 22.12 -20.17 -3.19
C SER A 44 22.60 -19.62 -1.84
N PRO A 45 22.48 -18.30 -1.58
CA PRO A 45 22.65 -17.81 -0.22
C PRO A 45 21.70 -18.65 0.64
N ASN A 46 22.21 -19.23 1.72
CA ASN A 46 21.42 -20.06 2.62
C ASN A 46 20.34 -19.14 3.25
N ILE A 47 19.18 -19.06 2.60
CA ILE A 47 18.09 -18.15 3.00
C ILE A 47 17.55 -18.70 4.31
N ASP A 48 17.89 -18.03 5.41
CA ASP A 48 17.34 -18.36 6.71
C ASP A 48 15.88 -17.88 6.77
N TRP A 49 14.95 -18.82 6.65
CA TRP A 49 13.51 -18.54 6.73
C TRP A 49 13.02 -18.38 8.18
N GLU A 50 13.88 -18.56 9.18
CA GLU A 50 13.63 -18.17 10.57
C GLU A 50 13.82 -16.65 10.75
N ASP A 51 14.60 -16.00 9.88
CA ASP A 51 14.77 -14.55 9.84
C ASP A 51 13.50 -13.83 9.34
N LEU A 52 13.37 -12.52 9.63
CA LEU A 52 12.15 -11.74 9.45
C LEU A 52 11.47 -11.97 8.07
N ASN A 53 10.41 -12.79 8.08
CA ASN A 53 9.49 -12.93 6.95
C ASN A 53 8.52 -11.76 6.94
N TYR A 54 8.30 -11.16 5.76
CA TYR A 54 7.36 -10.05 5.61
C TYR A 54 6.19 -10.41 4.67
N PRO A 55 4.91 -10.30 5.12
CA PRO A 55 4.43 -9.97 6.48
C PRO A 55 4.77 -11.06 7.50
N TRP A 56 4.85 -10.69 8.79
CA TRP A 56 5.21 -11.63 9.86
C TRP A 56 4.28 -12.86 9.85
N GLY A 57 4.86 -14.06 9.79
CA GLY A 57 4.13 -15.34 9.71
C GLY A 57 3.83 -15.83 8.29
N ILE A 58 4.14 -15.06 7.24
CA ILE A 58 3.97 -15.49 5.84
C ILE A 58 5.32 -15.47 5.13
N ARG A 59 5.80 -16.64 4.68
CA ARG A 59 7.09 -16.84 3.97
C ARG A 59 7.01 -16.35 2.51
N LEU A 60 6.67 -15.09 2.31
CA LEU A 60 6.54 -14.46 0.98
C LEU A 60 7.81 -13.73 0.57
N VAL A 61 8.38 -12.93 1.48
CA VAL A 61 9.58 -12.12 1.22
C VAL A 61 10.55 -12.30 2.37
N HIS A 62 11.72 -12.87 2.09
CA HIS A 62 12.85 -12.87 3.03
C HIS A 62 13.38 -11.44 3.13
N TYR A 63 13.30 -10.85 4.32
CA TYR A 63 13.79 -9.52 4.60
C TYR A 63 14.88 -9.60 5.66
N ASN A 64 16.14 -9.65 5.23
CA ASN A 64 17.27 -9.46 6.12
C ASN A 64 17.82 -8.05 6.00
N ARG A 65 17.73 -7.31 7.11
CA ARG A 65 18.18 -5.91 7.16
C ARG A 65 19.69 -5.76 7.06
N ALA A 66 20.45 -6.81 7.39
CA ALA A 66 21.90 -6.84 7.22
C ALA A 66 22.33 -7.03 5.76
N GLU A 67 21.45 -7.59 4.93
CA GLU A 67 21.71 -7.84 3.50
C GLU A 67 21.32 -6.66 2.60
N LEU A 68 20.52 -5.74 3.13
CA LEU A 68 20.08 -4.54 2.42
C LEU A 68 21.16 -3.45 2.45
N ASP A 69 21.35 -2.80 1.30
CA ASP A 69 22.14 -1.56 1.23
C ASP A 69 21.62 -0.52 2.24
N ALA A 70 22.53 0.30 2.77
CA ALA A 70 22.22 1.29 3.79
C ALA A 70 21.09 2.25 3.35
N SER A 71 20.97 2.52 2.04
CA SER A 71 19.90 3.34 1.47
C SER A 71 18.54 2.63 1.54
N CYS A 72 18.48 1.37 1.12
CA CYS A 72 17.26 0.56 1.12
C CYS A 72 16.77 0.27 2.55
N ALA A 73 17.70 0.03 3.48
CA ALA A 73 17.39 -0.16 4.90
C ALA A 73 16.75 1.09 5.54
N LYS A 74 17.16 2.29 5.13
CA LYS A 74 16.53 3.56 5.58
C LYS A 74 15.11 3.69 5.02
N ILE A 75 14.91 3.42 3.74
CA ILE A 75 13.59 3.52 3.08
C ILE A 75 12.59 2.57 3.73
N SER A 76 13.01 1.32 3.97
CA SER A 76 12.17 0.34 4.64
C SER A 76 11.76 0.76 6.06
N ARG A 77 12.67 1.38 6.83
CA ARG A 77 12.33 1.98 8.13
C ARG A 77 11.29 3.08 8.02
N ILE A 78 11.45 3.98 7.04
CA ILE A 78 10.49 5.07 6.82
C ILE A 78 9.12 4.49 6.47
N ALA A 79 9.09 3.46 5.61
CA ALA A 79 7.85 2.79 5.25
C ALA A 79 7.13 2.14 6.44
N GLN A 80 7.89 1.51 7.35
CA GLN A 80 7.34 0.94 8.57
C GLN A 80 6.79 2.01 9.51
N ILE A 81 7.54 3.10 9.72
CA ILE A 81 7.08 4.21 10.55
C ILE A 81 5.82 4.84 9.95
N ALA A 82 5.79 5.05 8.64
CA ALA A 82 4.62 5.58 7.93
C ALA A 82 3.40 4.66 8.09
N ALA A 83 3.55 3.35 7.85
CA ALA A 83 2.46 2.41 8.05
C ALA A 83 1.95 2.40 9.50
N PHE A 84 2.86 2.42 10.48
CA PHE A 84 2.52 2.49 11.90
C PHE A 84 1.76 3.77 12.26
N LEU A 85 2.19 4.93 11.75
CA LEU A 85 1.47 6.20 11.94
C LEU A 85 0.09 6.17 11.29
N GLY A 86 -0.02 5.59 10.09
CA GLY A 86 -1.29 5.41 9.39
C GLY A 86 -2.28 4.55 10.19
N TYR A 87 -1.85 3.39 10.67
CA TYR A 87 -2.67 2.54 11.53
C TYR A 87 -3.01 3.20 12.86
N SER A 88 -2.08 3.93 13.47
CA SER A 88 -2.34 4.69 14.71
C SER A 88 -3.40 5.76 14.51
N THR A 89 -3.38 6.46 13.37
CA THR A 89 -4.40 7.47 13.02
C THR A 89 -5.77 6.82 12.82
N LEU A 90 -5.83 5.66 12.16
CA LEU A 90 -7.09 4.91 12.01
C LEU A 90 -7.61 4.40 13.36
N LEU A 91 -6.73 3.97 14.27
CA LEU A 91 -7.12 3.57 15.61
C LEU A 91 -7.70 4.74 16.41
N LEU A 92 -7.09 5.92 16.34
CA LEU A 92 -7.62 7.13 16.97
C LEU A 92 -8.99 7.51 16.40
N ASN A 93 -9.15 7.44 15.07
CA ASN A 93 -10.44 7.67 14.40
C ASN A 93 -11.52 6.67 14.90
N PHE A 94 -11.16 5.40 15.06
CA PHE A 94 -12.06 4.38 15.60
C PHE A 94 -12.48 4.64 17.06
N ILE A 95 -11.53 5.04 17.91
CA ILE A 95 -11.81 5.41 19.30
C ILE A 95 -12.77 6.60 19.35
N ASP A 96 -12.50 7.64 18.55
CA ASP A 96 -13.30 8.87 18.55
C ASP A 96 -14.74 8.60 18.11
N VAL A 97 -14.93 7.77 17.08
CA VAL A 97 -16.26 7.33 16.64
C VAL A 97 -16.98 6.47 17.67
N THR A 98 -16.25 5.65 18.42
CA THR A 98 -16.84 4.88 19.53
C THR A 98 -17.37 5.83 20.61
N VAL A 99 -16.62 6.88 20.96
CA VAL A 99 -17.05 7.91 21.91
C VAL A 99 -18.28 8.66 21.40
N LEU A 100 -18.26 9.14 20.15
CA LEU A 100 -19.40 9.86 19.55
C LEU A 100 -20.67 8.99 19.46
N ALA A 101 -20.52 7.71 19.11
CA ALA A 101 -21.61 6.76 19.09
C ALA A 101 -22.23 6.58 20.49
N SER A 102 -21.38 6.51 21.54
CA SER A 102 -21.85 6.39 22.93
C SER A 102 -22.63 7.63 23.41
N MET A 103 -22.32 8.81 22.87
CA MET A 103 -23.01 10.06 23.17
C MET A 103 -24.29 10.26 22.33
N GLY A 104 -24.62 9.33 21.43
CA GLY A 104 -25.79 9.43 20.56
C GLY A 104 -25.69 10.51 19.48
N VAL A 105 -24.47 10.90 19.09
CA VAL A 105 -24.23 11.96 18.11
C VAL A 105 -24.40 11.45 16.66
N PHE A 106 -24.68 12.37 15.73
CA PHE A 106 -25.07 12.15 14.32
C PHE A 106 -24.51 10.88 13.63
N PRO A 107 -25.38 9.96 13.16
CA PRO A 107 -24.98 8.67 12.58
C PRO A 107 -24.18 8.78 11.27
N ILE A 108 -24.32 9.90 10.55
CA ILE A 108 -23.54 10.18 9.33
C ILE A 108 -22.03 10.21 9.61
N ARG A 109 -21.62 10.69 10.79
CA ARG A 109 -20.19 10.78 11.17
C ARG A 109 -19.58 9.41 11.41
N ILE A 110 -20.34 8.54 12.08
CA ILE A 110 -19.97 7.14 12.32
C ILE A 110 -19.75 6.43 10.98
N LEU A 111 -20.64 6.68 10.01
CA LEU A 111 -20.56 6.08 8.69
C LEU A 111 -19.27 6.46 7.94
N TYR A 112 -18.87 7.73 7.96
CA TYR A 112 -17.63 8.17 7.30
C TYR A 112 -16.38 7.53 7.90
N SER A 113 -16.27 7.46 9.23
CA SER A 113 -15.13 6.80 9.88
C SER A 113 -15.08 5.30 9.56
N PHE A 114 -16.24 4.66 9.47
CA PHE A 114 -16.30 3.25 9.06
C PHE A 114 -15.79 3.05 7.63
N PHE A 115 -16.14 3.96 6.70
CA PHE A 115 -15.59 3.96 5.35
C PHE A 115 -14.08 4.21 5.33
N ASP A 116 -13.58 5.11 6.18
CA ASP A 116 -12.13 5.34 6.30
C ASP A 116 -11.42 4.06 6.74
N ILE A 117 -11.93 3.34 7.75
CA ILE A 117 -11.31 2.08 8.19
C ILE A 117 -11.33 1.04 7.07
N ILE A 118 -12.47 0.88 6.37
CA ILE A 118 -12.62 -0.12 5.31
C ILE A 118 -11.78 0.20 4.08
N LEU A 119 -11.65 1.48 3.68
CA LEU A 119 -10.96 1.86 2.46
C LEU A 119 -9.48 2.18 2.70
N VAL A 120 -9.17 2.91 3.76
CA VAL A 120 -7.82 3.41 4.03
C VAL A 120 -6.95 2.33 4.66
N ALA A 121 -7.47 1.44 5.52
CA ALA A 121 -6.64 0.39 6.13
C ALA A 121 -6.07 -0.59 5.09
N PRO A 122 -6.86 -1.13 4.13
CA PRO A 122 -6.31 -1.95 3.06
C PRO A 122 -5.40 -1.16 2.13
N ALA A 123 -5.70 0.12 1.85
CA ALA A 123 -4.84 0.96 1.02
C ALA A 123 -3.45 1.17 1.64
N ILE A 124 -3.37 1.42 2.96
CA ILE A 124 -2.11 1.50 3.70
C ILE A 124 -1.37 0.15 3.60
N CYS A 125 -2.07 -0.97 3.82
CA CYS A 125 -1.48 -2.31 3.75
C CYS A 125 -0.88 -2.61 2.36
N VAL A 126 -1.67 -2.39 1.30
CA VAL A 126 -1.23 -2.62 -0.10
C VAL A 126 -0.06 -1.72 -0.45
N ASN A 127 -0.13 -0.44 -0.10
CA ASN A 127 0.93 0.50 -0.45
C ASN A 127 2.22 0.21 0.32
N PHE A 128 2.08 -0.26 1.55
CA PHE A 128 3.18 -0.79 2.34
C PHE A 128 3.80 -2.02 1.70
N TYR A 129 3.01 -3.03 1.33
CA TYR A 129 3.50 -4.19 0.59
C TYR A 129 4.23 -3.82 -0.71
N LEU A 130 3.65 -2.94 -1.53
CA LEU A 130 4.25 -2.50 -2.79
C LEU A 130 5.58 -1.75 -2.58
N SER A 131 5.72 -1.02 -1.46
CA SER A 131 7.00 -0.37 -1.11
C SER A 131 8.10 -1.39 -0.84
N PHE A 132 7.77 -2.51 -0.18
CA PHE A 132 8.71 -3.62 0.03
C PHE A 132 9.03 -4.37 -1.27
N LEU A 133 8.02 -4.62 -2.09
CA LEU A 133 8.23 -5.25 -3.39
C LEU A 133 9.14 -4.40 -4.29
N ALA A 134 8.94 -3.08 -4.31
CA ALA A 134 9.79 -2.16 -5.07
C ALA A 134 11.25 -2.16 -4.58
N LEU A 135 11.48 -2.31 -3.27
CA LEU A 135 12.81 -2.48 -2.71
C LEU A 135 13.46 -3.80 -3.17
N ALA A 136 12.70 -4.90 -3.16
CA ALA A 136 13.19 -6.20 -3.62
C ALA A 136 13.56 -6.20 -5.11
N MET A 137 12.79 -5.50 -5.95
CA MET A 137 13.05 -5.38 -7.39
C MET A 137 14.25 -4.49 -7.74
N LYS A 138 14.85 -3.79 -6.76
CA LYS A 138 15.99 -2.86 -6.95
C LYS A 138 15.76 -1.77 -8.02
N LYS A 139 14.50 -1.46 -8.37
CA LYS A 139 14.16 -0.39 -9.33
C LYS A 139 13.92 0.94 -8.58
N PRO A 140 14.82 1.94 -8.70
CA PRO A 140 14.78 3.14 -7.85
C PRO A 140 13.58 4.06 -8.12
N LEU A 141 13.04 4.04 -9.36
CA LEU A 141 11.88 4.85 -9.73
C LEU A 141 10.63 4.44 -8.95
N TYR A 142 10.34 3.13 -8.91
CA TYR A 142 9.20 2.58 -8.19
C TYR A 142 9.32 2.81 -6.68
N THR A 143 10.53 2.66 -6.15
CA THR A 143 10.78 2.90 -4.72
C THR A 143 10.42 4.33 -4.32
N ARG A 144 10.82 5.33 -5.12
CA ARG A 144 10.47 6.74 -4.86
C ARG A 144 8.97 7.00 -5.00
N PHE A 145 8.33 6.41 -6.00
CA PHE A 145 6.90 6.56 -6.22
C PHE A 145 6.08 6.01 -5.05
N TYR A 146 6.35 4.79 -4.59
CA TYR A 146 5.62 4.18 -3.47
C TYR A 146 5.92 4.83 -2.11
N MET A 147 7.14 5.33 -1.93
CA MET A 147 7.47 6.14 -0.76
C MET A 147 6.69 7.47 -0.76
N GLY A 148 6.59 8.12 -1.92
CA GLY A 148 5.76 9.32 -2.09
C GLY A 148 4.28 9.05 -1.81
N SER A 149 3.72 7.95 -2.32
CA SER A 149 2.32 7.58 -2.07
C SER A 149 2.07 7.24 -0.60
N GLN A 150 3.04 6.66 0.13
CA GLN A 150 2.90 6.41 1.57
C GLN A 150 2.79 7.70 2.36
N ILE A 151 3.66 8.68 2.07
CA ILE A 151 3.62 9.99 2.72
C ILE A 151 2.30 10.71 2.40
N ALA A 152 1.83 10.62 1.16
CA ALA A 152 0.56 11.19 0.74
C ALA A 152 -0.62 10.54 1.48
N LEU A 153 -0.65 9.21 1.60
CA LEU A 153 -1.68 8.49 2.35
C LEU A 153 -1.67 8.86 3.83
N CYS A 154 -0.50 8.90 4.46
CA CYS A 154 -0.40 9.29 5.88
C CYS A 154 -0.88 10.73 6.10
N SER A 155 -0.47 11.65 5.23
CA SER A 155 -0.93 13.05 5.27
C SER A 155 -2.45 13.15 5.08
N ALA A 156 -3.01 12.40 4.13
CA ALA A 156 -4.45 12.38 3.88
C ALA A 156 -5.21 11.83 5.09
N SER A 157 -4.76 10.71 5.68
CA SER A 157 -5.37 10.14 6.90
C SER A 157 -5.30 11.12 8.07
N PHE A 158 -4.18 11.82 8.23
CA PHE A 158 -4.01 12.82 9.29
C PHE A 158 -4.92 14.04 9.08
N ILE A 159 -5.04 14.54 7.85
CA ILE A 159 -5.98 15.63 7.52
C ILE A 159 -7.42 15.19 7.78
N SER A 160 -7.82 13.98 7.37
CA SER A 160 -9.14 13.44 7.67
C SER A 160 -9.41 13.41 9.18
N PHE A 161 -8.42 13.00 9.98
CA PHE A 161 -8.50 13.03 11.44
C PHE A 161 -8.65 14.45 12.00
N LEU A 162 -7.85 15.43 11.53
CA LEU A 162 -7.97 16.82 11.98
C LEU A 162 -9.32 17.43 11.62
N GLN A 163 -9.77 17.24 10.38
CA GLN A 163 -11.09 17.69 9.95
C GLN A 163 -12.23 17.07 10.77
N PHE A 164 -12.00 15.87 11.31
CA PHE A 164 -12.96 15.22 12.20
C PHE A 164 -12.93 15.84 13.60
N SER A 165 -11.73 16.04 14.16
CA SER A 165 -11.52 16.66 15.47
C SER A 165 -12.11 18.07 15.57
N GLU A 166 -11.92 18.91 14.54
CA GLU A 166 -12.46 20.28 14.52
C GLU A 166 -13.99 20.33 14.50
N ARG A 167 -14.67 19.29 14.01
CA ARG A 167 -16.13 19.23 13.95
C ARG A 167 -16.76 18.75 15.26
N GLY A 168 -15.96 18.35 16.25
CA GLY A 168 -16.40 17.91 17.57
C GLY A 168 -16.66 19.05 18.57
N GLN A 169 -16.30 20.30 18.20
CA GLN A 169 -16.73 21.53 18.87
C GLN A 169 -18.07 22.01 18.30
#